data_AF-A0A935J672-F1
#
_entry.id   AF-A0A935J672-F1
#
_cell.length_a   1.000
_cell.length_b   1.000
_cell.length_c   1.000
_cell.angle_alpha   90.00
_cell.angle_beta   90.00
_cell.angle_gamma   90.00
#
_symmetry.space_group_name_H-M   'P 1'
#
loop_
_entity.id
_entity.type
_entity.pdbx_description
1 polymer ?
#
loop_
_entity_poly.entity_id
_entity_poly.type
_entity_poly.pdbx_seq_one_letter_code
_entity_poly.pdbx_strand_id
1 'polypeptide(L)'
;MARRPDEKQLSAWQRGVVLEDGDKTAPAEVNFLSTSGKGAWIRVVMGEGKKRQIREVGKLLGLPVVKIIRLRIGTLKLGSLKPRQWRYLTADEISDLKGEKRDPRPVPAKFTGRSTPKKSWARDKDSKDKPPRSIQKRPGKPVRRSSGS
;
A
#
# COMPACT_ATOMS: atom_id res chain seq x y z
N MET A 1 -15.53 -23.17 -15.79
CA MET A 1 -15.52 -21.70 -16.03
C MET A 1 -15.81 -20.98 -14.73
N ALA A 2 -15.22 -19.80 -14.52
CA ALA A 2 -15.57 -18.93 -13.39
C ALA A 2 -16.98 -18.37 -13.56
N ARG A 3 -17.91 -18.71 -12.65
CA ARG A 3 -19.28 -18.18 -12.68
C ARG A 3 -19.27 -16.72 -12.19
N ARG A 4 -19.60 -15.79 -13.08
CA ARG A 4 -19.85 -14.39 -12.74
C ARG A 4 -21.20 -14.27 -12.03
N PRO A 5 -21.32 -13.49 -10.93
CA PRO A 5 -22.60 -13.17 -10.33
C PRO A 5 -23.48 -12.37 -11.28
N ASP A 6 -24.76 -12.73 -11.35
CA ASP A 6 -25.78 -11.97 -12.04
C ASP A 6 -26.18 -10.72 -11.23
N GLU A 7 -26.69 -9.70 -11.91
CA GLU A 7 -27.10 -8.43 -11.32
C GLU A 7 -28.20 -8.63 -10.27
N LYS A 8 -29.14 -9.56 -10.52
CA LYS A 8 -30.18 -9.93 -9.54
C LYS A 8 -29.59 -10.46 -8.24
N GLN A 9 -28.52 -11.26 -8.32
CA GLN A 9 -27.86 -11.82 -7.14
C GLN A 9 -27.15 -10.72 -6.35
N LEU A 10 -26.46 -9.80 -7.04
CA LEU A 10 -25.79 -8.66 -6.41
C LEU A 10 -26.81 -7.73 -5.74
N SER A 11 -27.89 -7.37 -6.43
CA SER A 11 -28.97 -6.53 -5.90
C SER A 11 -29.68 -7.16 -4.70
N ALA A 12 -29.92 -8.47 -4.73
CA ALA A 12 -30.49 -9.19 -3.60
C ALA A 12 -29.57 -9.12 -2.36
N TRP A 13 -28.27 -9.33 -2.54
CA TRP A 13 -27.31 -9.20 -1.44
C TRP A 13 -27.26 -7.75 -0.92
N GLN A 14 -27.25 -6.75 -1.81
CA GLN A 14 -27.21 -5.34 -1.42
C GLN A 14 -28.40 -4.92 -0.54
N ARG A 15 -29.61 -5.38 -0.87
CA ARG A 15 -30.84 -5.08 -0.12
C ARG A 15 -30.96 -5.87 1.19
N GLY A 16 -30.13 -6.89 1.36
CA GLY A 16 -30.21 -7.87 2.44
C GLY A 16 -31.16 -9.02 2.11
N VAL A 17 -30.83 -10.20 2.64
CA VAL A 17 -31.57 -11.45 2.44
C VAL A 17 -32.02 -12.00 3.78
N VAL A 18 -33.06 -12.84 3.76
CA VAL A 18 -33.48 -13.61 4.95
C VAL A 18 -32.68 -14.90 4.98
N LEU A 19 -32.00 -15.14 6.10
CA LEU A 19 -31.19 -16.33 6.34
C LEU A 19 -32.08 -17.54 6.71
N GLU A 20 -31.50 -18.75 6.74
CA GLU A 20 -32.24 -19.99 7.04
C GLU A 20 -32.84 -20.00 8.46
N ASP A 21 -32.27 -19.25 9.39
CA ASP A 21 -32.76 -19.04 10.76
C ASP A 21 -33.89 -18.00 10.88
N GLY A 22 -34.29 -17.38 9.76
CA GLY A 22 -35.33 -16.35 9.70
C GLY A 22 -34.81 -14.92 9.93
N ASP A 23 -33.54 -14.75 10.26
CA ASP A 23 -32.95 -13.42 10.46
C ASP A 23 -32.71 -12.71 9.12
N LYS A 24 -33.17 -11.47 9.01
CA LYS A 24 -32.84 -10.62 7.86
C LYS A 24 -31.48 -9.95 8.05
N THR A 25 -30.61 -10.03 7.05
CA THR A 25 -29.35 -9.29 7.03
C THR A 25 -29.60 -7.80 6.77
N ALA A 26 -28.77 -6.95 7.37
CA ALA A 26 -28.73 -5.53 7.02
C ALA A 26 -28.29 -5.34 5.55
N PRO A 27 -28.66 -4.21 4.93
CA PRO A 27 -28.10 -3.83 3.63
C PRO A 27 -26.57 -3.76 3.66
N ALA A 28 -25.94 -4.10 2.55
CA ALA A 28 -24.48 -4.12 2.41
C ALA A 28 -24.06 -3.55 1.05
N GLU A 29 -22.89 -2.91 0.98
CA GLU A 29 -22.31 -2.57 -0.32
C GLU A 29 -21.69 -3.81 -0.92
N VAL A 30 -22.18 -4.22 -2.09
CA VAL A 30 -21.69 -5.43 -2.78
C VAL A 30 -21.31 -5.04 -4.20
N ASN A 31 -20.05 -5.24 -4.56
CA ASN A 31 -19.52 -4.90 -5.87
C ASN A 31 -18.76 -6.08 -6.45
N PHE A 32 -19.06 -6.44 -7.70
CA PHE A 32 -18.23 -7.39 -8.46
C PHE A 32 -16.87 -6.74 -8.77
N LEU A 33 -15.78 -7.49 -8.59
CA LEU A 33 -14.42 -7.02 -8.90
C LEU A 33 -13.90 -7.66 -10.18
N SER A 34 -13.75 -8.99 -10.18
CA SER A 34 -13.14 -9.71 -11.29
C SER A 34 -13.50 -11.19 -11.24
N THR A 35 -13.32 -11.90 -12.36
CA THR A 35 -13.27 -13.36 -12.41
C THR A 35 -11.82 -13.82 -12.30
N SER A 36 -11.59 -14.94 -11.61
CA SER A 36 -10.26 -15.53 -11.47
C SER A 36 -10.34 -17.05 -11.35
N GLY A 37 -9.63 -17.76 -12.22
CA GLY A 37 -9.62 -19.22 -12.26
C GLY A 37 -11.02 -19.82 -12.39
N LYS A 38 -11.49 -20.45 -11.32
CA LYS A 38 -12.81 -21.11 -11.25
C LYS A 38 -13.89 -20.30 -10.53
N GLY A 39 -13.62 -19.05 -10.11
CA GLY A 39 -14.56 -18.24 -9.34
C GLY A 39 -14.52 -16.75 -9.64
N ALA A 40 -15.25 -15.98 -8.83
CA ALA A 40 -15.32 -14.53 -8.92
C ALA A 40 -14.95 -13.88 -7.57
N TRP A 41 -14.32 -12.72 -7.65
CA TRP A 41 -14.07 -11.85 -6.51
C TRP A 41 -15.17 -10.82 -6.39
N ILE A 42 -15.74 -10.72 -5.19
CA ILE A 42 -16.78 -9.76 -4.83
C ILE A 42 -16.27 -8.98 -3.63
N ARG A 43 -16.37 -7.65 -3.67
CA ARG A 43 -16.13 -6.77 -2.53
C ARG A 43 -17.44 -6.60 -1.78
N VAL A 44 -17.41 -6.92 -0.50
CA VAL A 44 -18.55 -6.73 0.42
C VAL A 44 -18.12 -5.78 1.52
N VAL A 45 -18.89 -4.73 1.76
CA VAL A 45 -18.76 -3.83 2.92
C VAL A 45 -20.06 -3.91 3.70
N MET A 46 -19.96 -4.24 4.98
CA MET A 46 -21.10 -4.46 5.87
C MET A 46 -20.78 -3.90 7.26
N GLY A 47 -21.79 -3.36 7.92
CA GLY A 47 -21.69 -2.82 9.29
C GLY A 47 -21.93 -3.86 10.39
N GLU A 48 -22.49 -5.02 10.05
CA GLU A 48 -22.72 -6.13 10.96
C GLU A 48 -21.68 -7.25 10.77
N GLY A 49 -21.69 -8.23 11.68
CA GLY A 49 -20.74 -9.33 11.68
C GLY A 49 -21.32 -10.63 12.23
N LYS A 50 -22.51 -11.03 11.78
CA LYS A 50 -23.14 -12.28 12.23
C LYS A 50 -22.28 -13.49 11.85
N LYS A 51 -22.35 -14.55 12.67
CA LYS A 51 -21.56 -15.77 12.48
C LYS A 51 -21.85 -16.35 11.10
N ARG A 52 -20.80 -16.55 10.28
CA ARG A 52 -20.86 -17.17 8.95
C ARG A 52 -21.76 -16.50 7.90
N GLN A 53 -22.32 -15.32 8.19
CA GLN A 53 -23.26 -14.60 7.32
C GLN A 53 -22.87 -14.56 5.83
N ILE A 54 -21.64 -14.16 5.50
CA ILE A 54 -21.17 -14.09 4.08
C ILE A 54 -21.30 -15.45 3.37
N ARG A 55 -21.00 -16.55 4.06
CA ARG A 55 -21.07 -17.90 3.49
C ARG A 55 -22.52 -18.36 3.33
N GLU A 56 -23.38 -18.01 4.26
CA GLU A 56 -24.81 -18.35 4.25
C GLU A 56 -25.55 -17.58 3.17
N VAL A 57 -25.37 -16.25 3.11
CA VAL A 57 -25.91 -15.43 2.02
C VAL A 57 -25.41 -15.92 0.66
N GLY A 58 -24.11 -16.23 0.54
CA GLY A 58 -23.55 -16.80 -0.68
C GLY A 58 -24.22 -18.12 -1.07
N LYS A 59 -24.42 -19.06 -0.13
CA LYS A 59 -25.12 -20.33 -0.38
C LYS A 59 -26.55 -20.09 -0.86
N LEU A 60 -27.30 -19.23 -0.18
CA LEU A 60 -28.69 -18.88 -0.51
C LEU A 60 -28.82 -18.28 -1.91
N LEU A 61 -27.88 -17.43 -2.31
CA LEU A 61 -27.88 -16.81 -3.64
C LEU A 61 -27.29 -17.71 -4.73
N GLY A 62 -26.86 -18.95 -4.41
CA GLY A 62 -26.22 -19.85 -5.38
C GLY A 62 -24.79 -19.43 -5.77
N LEU A 63 -24.11 -18.69 -4.89
CA LEU A 63 -22.73 -18.21 -4.99
C LEU A 63 -21.88 -18.81 -3.85
N PRO A 64 -21.55 -20.11 -3.89
CA PRO A 64 -20.82 -20.76 -2.81
C PRO A 64 -19.45 -20.11 -2.60
N VAL A 65 -19.21 -19.64 -1.37
CA VAL A 65 -18.00 -18.90 -1.02
C VAL A 65 -16.86 -19.86 -0.66
N VAL A 66 -15.80 -19.86 -1.46
CA VAL A 66 -14.60 -20.68 -1.23
C VAL A 66 -13.55 -19.97 -0.37
N LYS A 67 -13.36 -18.66 -0.57
CA LYS A 67 -12.31 -17.87 0.10
C LYS A 67 -12.85 -16.53 0.54
N ILE A 68 -12.48 -16.11 1.76
CA ILE A 68 -12.82 -14.81 2.32
C ILE A 68 -11.51 -14.18 2.78
N ILE A 69 -11.28 -12.92 2.41
CA ILE A 69 -10.15 -12.13 2.89
C ILE A 69 -10.71 -10.82 3.40
N ARG A 70 -10.43 -10.49 4.67
CA ARG A 70 -10.80 -9.19 5.23
C ARG A 70 -9.72 -8.17 4.87
N LEU A 71 -10.05 -7.23 4.00
CA LEU A 71 -9.11 -6.22 3.52
C LEU A 71 -9.10 -4.95 4.40
N ARG A 72 -10.16 -4.69 5.16
CA ARG A 72 -10.34 -3.46 5.95
C ARG A 72 -11.26 -3.70 7.16
N ILE A 73 -11.00 -3.01 8.27
CA ILE A 73 -11.87 -2.92 9.45
C ILE A 73 -11.90 -1.44 9.87
N GLY A 74 -13.06 -0.79 9.86
CA GLY A 74 -13.15 0.64 10.18
C GLY A 74 -12.20 1.46 9.29
N THR A 75 -11.26 2.19 9.89
CA THR A 75 -10.23 2.96 9.18
C THR A 75 -8.99 2.12 8.82
N LEU A 76 -8.77 0.98 9.49
CA LEU A 76 -7.60 0.12 9.30
C LEU A 76 -7.68 -0.71 8.02
N LYS A 77 -6.59 -0.70 7.25
CA LYS A 77 -6.42 -1.51 6.02
C LYS A 77 -5.38 -2.59 6.25
N LEU A 78 -5.56 -3.75 5.60
CA LEU A 78 -4.61 -4.86 5.65
C LEU A 78 -3.23 -4.49 5.06
N GLY A 79 -3.20 -3.65 4.02
CA GLY A 79 -1.98 -3.18 3.40
C GLY A 79 -1.14 -4.31 2.80
N SER A 80 0.17 -4.30 3.09
CA SER A 80 1.16 -5.27 2.60
C SER A 80 1.45 -6.42 3.58
N LEU A 81 0.66 -6.57 4.63
CA LEU A 81 0.87 -7.57 5.66
C LEU A 81 0.65 -8.98 5.11
N LYS A 82 1.64 -9.87 5.27
CA LYS A 82 1.51 -11.26 4.82
C LYS A 82 0.66 -12.09 5.81
N PRO A 83 0.10 -13.23 5.37
CA PRO A 83 -0.57 -14.15 6.28
C PRO A 83 0.30 -14.48 7.50
N ARG A 84 -0.33 -14.56 8.68
CA ARG A 84 0.31 -14.84 9.98
C ARG A 84 1.24 -13.75 10.52
N GLN A 85 1.39 -12.61 9.83
CA GLN A 85 2.13 -11.48 10.37
C GLN A 85 1.21 -10.53 11.14
N TRP A 86 1.82 -9.72 12.01
CA TRP A 86 1.19 -8.62 12.72
C TRP A 86 2.17 -7.45 12.80
N ARG A 87 1.64 -6.26 13.11
CA ARG A 87 2.43 -5.06 13.40
C ARG A 87 1.70 -4.20 14.41
N TYR A 88 2.43 -3.30 15.06
CA TYR A 88 1.81 -2.24 15.85
C TYR A 88 1.09 -1.23 14.96
N LEU A 89 0.03 -0.66 15.49
CA LEU A 89 -0.68 0.45 14.88
C LEU A 89 0.16 1.73 15.00
N THR A 90 0.09 2.57 13.98
CA THR A 90 0.68 3.91 14.04
C THR A 90 -0.16 4.83 14.91
N ALA A 91 0.43 5.92 15.42
CA ALA A 91 -0.30 6.92 16.20
C ALA A 91 -1.51 7.50 15.42
N ASP A 92 -1.35 7.65 14.10
CA ASP A 92 -2.40 8.12 13.20
C ASP A 92 -3.57 7.14 13.13
N GLU A 93 -3.28 5.86 12.94
CA GLU A 93 -4.30 4.80 12.91
C GLU A 93 -5.04 4.67 14.24
N ILE A 94 -4.35 4.87 15.37
CA ILE A 94 -4.96 4.87 16.70
C ILE A 94 -5.91 6.06 16.85
N SER A 95 -5.48 7.26 16.44
CA SER A 95 -6.29 8.48 16.49
C SER A 95 -7.54 8.34 15.61
N ASP A 96 -7.39 7.83 14.39
CA ASP A 96 -8.48 7.54 13.45
C ASP A 96 -9.49 6.52 14.04
N LEU A 97 -9.00 5.48 14.71
CA LEU A 97 -9.86 4.48 15.36
C LEU A 97 -10.61 5.02 16.57
N LYS A 98 -10.00 5.96 17.31
CA LYS A 98 -10.66 6.67 18.42
C LYS A 98 -11.68 7.69 17.94
N GLY A 99 -11.72 7.99 16.64
CA GLY A 99 -12.59 9.03 16.10
C GLY A 99 -12.15 10.44 16.48
N GLU A 100 -10.89 10.60 16.87
CA GLU A 100 -10.28 11.92 17.08
C GLU A 100 -10.21 12.61 15.71
N LYS A 101 -11.21 13.46 15.42
CA LYS A 101 -11.25 14.25 14.19
C LYS A 101 -9.92 14.98 14.03
N ARG A 102 -9.16 14.62 13.00
CA ARG A 102 -8.11 15.49 12.51
C ARG A 102 -8.73 16.42 11.50
N ASP A 103 -8.62 17.72 11.73
CA ASP A 103 -8.67 18.69 10.65
C ASP A 103 -7.74 18.20 9.54
N PRO A 104 -8.18 18.21 8.26
CA PRO A 104 -7.34 17.77 7.16
C PRO A 104 -6.19 18.76 7.02
N ARG A 105 -5.11 18.56 7.78
CA ARG A 105 -3.85 19.24 7.50
C ARG A 105 -3.38 18.72 6.15
N PRO A 106 -3.12 19.61 5.17
CA PRO A 106 -2.67 19.18 3.86
C PRO A 106 -1.38 18.39 4.05
N VAL A 107 -1.39 17.14 3.60
CA VAL A 107 -0.15 16.38 3.46
C VAL A 107 0.75 17.19 2.52
N PRO A 108 1.97 17.59 2.92
CA PRO A 108 2.90 18.17 1.96
C PRO A 108 3.13 17.10 0.89
N ALA A 109 2.83 17.46 -0.36
CA ALA A 109 3.11 16.62 -1.51
C ALA A 109 4.54 16.11 -1.39
N LYS A 110 4.70 14.78 -1.40
CA LYS A 110 5.97 14.10 -1.18
C LYS A 110 7.07 14.74 -2.02
N PHE A 111 8.18 15.05 -1.36
CA PHE A 111 9.47 15.41 -1.91
C PHE A 111 9.89 14.38 -2.97
N THR A 112 9.62 14.65 -4.25
CA THR A 112 10.19 13.90 -5.38
C THR A 112 11.57 14.49 -5.69
N GLY A 113 12.53 14.22 -4.80
CA GLY A 113 13.93 14.45 -5.09
C GLY A 113 14.53 13.23 -5.81
N ARG A 114 14.70 13.33 -7.15
CA ARG A 114 15.91 12.86 -7.85
C ARG A 114 16.02 13.43 -9.28
N SER A 115 16.88 14.46 -9.38
CA SER A 115 17.89 14.78 -10.42
C SER A 115 17.52 14.98 -11.90
N THR A 116 17.89 16.15 -12.42
CA THR A 116 19.07 16.28 -13.32
C THR A 116 19.77 17.63 -13.06
N PRO A 117 21.09 17.69 -12.84
CA PRO A 117 21.84 18.92 -13.03
C PRO A 117 22.06 19.10 -14.53
N LYS A 118 21.52 20.16 -15.13
CA LYS A 118 21.85 20.55 -16.51
C LYS A 118 23.32 20.97 -16.55
N LYS A 119 24.19 20.11 -17.08
CA LYS A 119 25.54 20.48 -17.53
C LYS A 119 25.40 21.50 -18.66
N SER A 120 25.82 22.73 -18.39
CA SER A 120 26.24 23.71 -19.39
C SER A 120 27.54 23.25 -20.03
N TRP A 121 27.52 23.04 -21.35
CA TRP A 121 28.70 23.07 -22.19
C TRP A 121 28.32 23.70 -23.53
N ALA A 122 28.08 25.02 -23.52
CA ALA A 122 28.30 25.78 -24.73
C ALA A 122 29.83 25.85 -24.92
N ARG A 123 30.28 25.27 -26.03
CA ARG A 123 31.67 25.17 -26.42
C ARG A 123 32.08 26.51 -27.03
N ASP A 124 32.57 27.43 -26.22
CA ASP A 124 33.35 28.56 -26.72
C ASP A 124 34.65 28.01 -27.31
N LYS A 125 34.73 28.01 -28.64
CA LYS A 125 35.99 27.94 -29.37
C LYS A 125 36.64 29.33 -29.28
N ASP A 126 37.97 29.31 -29.29
CA ASP A 126 38.88 30.45 -29.28
C ASP A 126 39.31 30.99 -27.91
N SER A 127 40.31 30.31 -27.35
CA SER A 127 41.36 30.95 -26.56
C SER A 127 42.67 30.21 -26.85
N LYS A 128 43.45 30.80 -27.77
CA LYS A 128 44.90 30.60 -27.80
C LYS A 128 45.51 31.24 -26.54
N ASP A 129 46.68 30.75 -26.15
CA ASP A 129 47.66 31.35 -25.22
C ASP A 129 47.49 31.15 -23.70
N LYS A 130 48.11 30.08 -23.15
CA LYS A 130 49.21 30.19 -22.13
C LYS A 130 49.85 28.84 -21.74
N PRO A 131 51.16 28.79 -21.41
CA PRO A 131 51.94 27.57 -21.18
C PRO A 131 51.90 27.09 -19.70
N PRO A 132 52.41 25.88 -19.36
CA PRO A 132 52.06 25.18 -18.14
C PRO A 132 52.92 25.60 -16.93
N ARG A 133 52.36 25.53 -15.72
CA ARG A 133 53.13 25.62 -14.47
C ARG A 133 53.21 24.26 -13.78
N SER A 134 54.41 23.70 -13.79
CA SER A 134 54.89 22.60 -12.96
C SER A 134 54.88 22.97 -11.48
N ILE A 135 54.38 22.09 -10.61
CA ILE A 135 54.61 22.16 -9.15
C ILE A 135 55.04 20.79 -8.63
N GLN A 136 56.16 20.81 -7.91
CA GLN A 136 57.04 19.72 -7.50
C GLN A 136 56.49 18.83 -6.38
N LYS A 137 56.91 17.56 -6.41
CA LYS A 137 56.76 16.58 -5.32
C LYS A 137 57.51 17.03 -4.05
N ARG A 138 56.91 16.86 -2.87
CA ARG A 138 57.58 17.00 -1.56
C ARG A 138 57.84 15.59 -0.98
N PRO A 139 59.09 15.17 -0.70
CA PRO A 139 59.33 14.01 0.15
C PRO A 139 59.41 14.42 1.63
N GLY A 140 59.03 13.48 2.50
CA GLY A 140 58.85 13.64 3.94
C GLY A 140 60.11 13.93 4.76
N LYS A 141 59.88 14.41 5.99
CA LYS A 141 60.88 14.86 6.98
C LYS A 141 61.80 13.73 7.52
N PRO A 142 63.01 14.06 8.01
CA PRO A 142 63.98 13.08 8.51
C PRO A 142 63.94 12.83 10.03
N VAL A 143 64.20 11.56 10.37
CA VAL A 143 65.11 10.96 11.38
C VAL A 143 65.24 11.57 12.79
N ARG A 144 65.21 10.69 13.80
CA ARG A 144 66.14 10.75 14.95
C ARG A 144 66.61 9.35 15.37
N ARG A 145 67.92 9.21 15.56
CA ARG A 145 68.68 8.04 16.04
C ARG A 145 68.98 8.14 17.54
N SER A 146 69.19 6.99 18.19
CA SER A 146 70.27 6.67 19.15
C SER A 146 70.12 5.18 19.53
N SER A 147 71.03 4.25 19.19
CA SER A 147 72.24 3.80 19.94
C SER A 147 71.94 3.48 21.41
N GLY A 148 72.31 2.36 22.02
CA GLY A 148 73.23 1.26 21.71
C GLY A 148 73.49 0.47 23.02
N SER A 149 74.30 -0.59 22.89
CA SER A 149 74.70 -1.63 23.88
C SER A 149 73.76 -2.81 24.01
#